data_AF-Q1K3G8-F1
#
_entry.id   AF-Q1K3G8-F1
#
_cell.length_a   1.000
_cell.length_b   1.000
_cell.length_c   1.000
_cell.angle_alpha   90.00
_cell.angle_beta   90.00
_cell.angle_gamma   90.00
#
_symmetry.space_group_name_H-M   'P 1'
#
loop_
_entity.id
_entity.type
_entity.pdbx_description
1 polymer ?
#
loop_
_entity_poly.entity_id
_entity_poly.type
_entity_poly.pdbx_seq_one_letter_code
_entity_poly.pdbx_strand_id
1 'polypeptide(L)'
;MRGIVILCLLLMGADTVWGMVSGPCANCHTMHNSQNDSAVYADGPSSHLLSNSCVGCHSHATDTIVELGETRIPIVFTQNRPTYPAVGTPTSTLAGGNFYWVSQEGGDAYGHNVYGISGEDGTLTTAPGTSLGASGGGAGECADCHATLASNNPISGCTGCHVPHHHANDSADVVDGAGGWYRFLGENEAMVGDSGTYGVTGIEDEDWEQNPTSTQHNTYMGTTEVYEKSVNSYMRTESMGQFCAGCHGNFHHDMNEDQAGLTGAWIRHPSDVVLPDTGDYKEYTVYNPLVPVAKTSLTGQKNSSEVVPGSDVVTCISCHRPHGSPYPDMLRWDYAAMVASAGSNTSGCFVCHSSKDD
;
A
#
# COMPACT_ATOMS: atom_id res chain seq x y z
N MET A 1 73.95 15.13 5.72
CA MET A 1 72.69 14.54 6.20
C MET A 1 71.56 15.46 5.80
N ARG A 2 70.84 15.15 4.70
CA ARG A 2 69.65 15.89 4.28
C ARG A 2 68.47 14.96 4.53
N GLY A 3 67.65 15.29 5.54
CA GLY A 3 66.50 14.48 5.95
C GLY A 3 65.36 14.63 4.94
N ILE A 4 64.86 13.49 4.47
CA ILE A 4 63.62 13.39 3.70
C ILE A 4 62.49 13.44 4.72
N VAL A 5 61.64 14.47 4.64
CA VAL A 5 60.36 14.52 5.36
C VAL A 5 59.33 13.82 4.47
N ILE A 6 58.93 12.62 4.86
CA ILE A 6 57.80 11.91 4.25
C ILE A 6 56.53 12.50 4.84
N LEU A 7 55.81 13.29 4.04
CA LEU A 7 54.47 13.75 4.36
C LEU A 7 53.49 12.60 4.07
N CYS A 8 53.13 11.82 5.08
CA CYS A 8 52.05 10.85 4.99
C CYS A 8 50.71 11.61 4.88
N LEU A 9 50.17 11.74 3.67
CA LEU A 9 48.76 12.07 3.48
C LEU A 9 47.92 10.90 4.00
N LEU A 10 47.31 11.07 5.17
CA LEU A 10 46.17 10.27 5.62
C LEU A 10 44.98 10.63 4.75
N LEU A 11 44.78 9.88 3.67
CA LEU A 11 43.49 9.80 2.97
C LEU A 11 42.51 9.13 3.93
N MET A 12 41.85 9.93 4.77
CA MET A 12 40.61 9.52 5.41
C MET A 12 39.60 9.35 4.28
N GLY A 13 39.34 8.12 3.88
CA GLY A 13 38.14 7.80 3.11
C GLY A 13 36.97 8.27 3.95
N ALA A 14 36.35 9.37 3.53
CA ALA A 14 35.02 9.69 4.01
C ALA A 14 34.12 8.62 3.41
N ASP A 15 33.83 7.58 4.20
CA ASP A 15 32.65 6.78 3.95
C ASP A 15 31.48 7.77 3.98
N THR A 16 31.01 8.16 2.80
CA THR A 16 29.76 8.90 2.68
C THR A 16 28.69 7.97 3.21
N VAL A 17 28.27 8.19 4.44
CA VAL A 17 27.04 7.61 4.96
C VAL A 17 25.93 8.36 4.25
N TRP A 18 25.40 7.77 3.19
CA TRP A 18 24.21 8.28 2.52
C TRP A 18 23.08 8.18 3.55
N GLY A 19 22.39 9.29 3.81
CA GLY A 19 21.11 9.23 4.51
C GLY A 19 20.13 8.45 3.64
N MET A 20 19.34 7.56 4.24
CA MET A 20 18.34 6.75 3.52
C MET A 20 17.26 7.65 2.92
N VAL A 21 16.89 8.71 3.64
CA VAL A 21 16.34 9.94 3.03
C VAL A 21 17.50 10.79 2.54
N SER A 22 17.56 11.02 1.23
CA SER A 22 18.53 11.90 0.57
C SER A 22 18.14 13.37 0.71
N GLY A 23 19.14 14.26 0.58
CA GLY A 23 18.93 15.71 0.58
C GLY A 23 18.96 16.37 1.96
N PRO A 24 18.81 17.71 2.01
CA PRO A 24 18.86 18.47 3.26
C PRO A 24 17.71 18.13 4.20
N CYS A 25 17.97 18.00 5.51
CA CYS A 25 16.94 17.79 6.52
C CYS A 25 15.85 18.88 6.49
N ALA A 26 16.21 20.10 6.08
CA ALA A 26 15.32 21.24 5.94
C ALA A 26 14.22 21.05 4.88
N ASN A 27 14.35 20.04 4.01
CA ASN A 27 13.30 19.64 3.08
C ASN A 27 12.04 19.20 3.85
N CYS A 28 12.21 18.43 4.94
CA CYS A 28 11.10 17.86 5.70
C CYS A 28 10.94 18.49 7.10
N HIS A 29 11.99 19.13 7.62
CA HIS A 29 12.02 19.60 9.01
C HIS A 29 12.18 21.11 9.15
N THR A 30 11.56 21.65 10.20
CA THR A 30 11.78 23.00 10.72
C THR A 30 12.12 22.96 12.21
N MET A 31 13.20 23.63 12.61
CA MET A 31 13.67 23.58 14.00
C MET A 31 12.84 24.44 14.95
N HIS A 32 12.23 25.51 14.43
CA HIS A 32 11.58 26.54 15.26
C HIS A 32 10.14 26.83 14.83
N ASN A 33 9.66 26.15 13.79
CA ASN A 33 8.42 26.51 13.10
C ASN A 33 8.30 28.02 12.82
N SER A 34 9.41 28.65 12.44
CA SER A 34 9.47 30.09 12.21
C SER A 34 10.53 30.39 11.15
N GLN A 35 10.10 31.00 10.05
CA GLN A 35 10.97 31.42 8.97
C GLN A 35 10.41 32.69 8.33
N ASN A 36 11.25 33.72 8.17
CA ASN A 36 10.85 35.02 7.62
C ASN A 36 9.63 35.63 8.34
N ASP A 37 9.68 35.66 9.68
CA ASP A 37 8.61 36.16 10.57
C ASP A 37 7.24 35.48 10.38
N SER A 38 7.22 34.28 9.79
CA SER A 38 6.01 33.49 9.55
C SER A 38 6.19 32.07 10.07
N ALA A 39 5.09 31.42 10.46
CA ALA A 39 5.11 29.99 10.77
C ALA A 39 5.41 29.17 9.51
N VAL A 40 6.24 28.12 9.64
CA VAL A 40 6.54 27.21 8.51
C VAL A 40 5.38 26.24 8.30
N TYR A 41 4.84 25.71 9.40
CA TYR A 41 3.68 24.83 9.47
C TYR A 41 2.56 25.55 10.25
N ALA A 42 1.41 25.69 9.60
CA ALA A 42 0.28 26.48 10.10
C ALA A 42 -0.32 25.91 11.40
N ASP A 43 -0.28 24.59 11.58
CA ASP A 43 -0.85 23.91 12.76
C ASP A 43 0.07 23.94 13.98
N GLY A 44 1.22 24.63 13.87
CA GLY A 44 2.17 24.79 14.96
C GLY A 44 3.35 23.81 14.89
N PRO A 45 4.28 23.87 15.85
CA PRO A 45 5.44 22.97 15.87
C PRO A 45 5.02 21.50 15.97
N SER A 46 5.58 20.65 15.10
CA SER A 46 5.41 19.19 15.15
C SER A 46 6.37 18.56 16.16
N SER A 47 5.94 17.49 16.85
CA SER A 47 6.78 16.73 17.80
C SER A 47 8.02 16.10 17.15
N HIS A 48 7.95 15.86 15.84
CA HIS A 48 9.05 15.33 15.02
C HIS A 48 9.69 16.42 14.15
N LEU A 49 9.45 17.69 14.48
CA LEU A 49 9.96 18.86 13.76
C LEU A 49 9.54 18.90 12.29
N LEU A 50 8.52 18.15 11.87
CA LEU A 50 8.05 18.16 10.49
C LEU A 50 7.56 19.56 10.11
N SER A 51 7.86 19.98 8.88
CA SER A 51 7.40 21.25 8.30
C SER A 51 5.98 21.18 7.75
N ASN A 52 5.37 19.98 7.70
CA ASN A 52 4.01 19.78 7.23
C ASN A 52 3.39 18.48 7.78
N SER A 53 2.10 18.27 7.52
CA SER A 53 1.40 17.01 7.77
C SER A 53 1.70 15.97 6.67
N CYS A 54 1.28 14.71 6.89
CA CYS A 54 1.32 13.66 5.88
C CYS A 54 0.64 14.13 4.58
N VAL A 55 -0.60 14.62 4.69
CA VAL A 55 -1.35 15.14 3.54
C VAL A 55 -0.63 16.33 2.91
N GLY A 56 -0.09 17.24 3.72
CA GLY A 56 0.60 18.41 3.20
C GLY A 56 1.86 18.10 2.38
N CYS A 57 2.61 17.04 2.72
CA CYS A 57 3.75 16.58 1.93
C CYS A 57 3.36 15.69 0.76
N HIS A 58 2.37 14.80 0.96
CA HIS A 58 1.97 13.79 -0.02
C HIS A 58 0.79 14.23 -0.90
N SER A 59 0.61 15.55 -1.06
CA SER A 59 -0.35 16.16 -1.97
C SER A 59 0.31 17.09 -2.98
N HIS A 60 -0.20 17.10 -4.20
CA HIS A 60 0.28 18.01 -5.23
C HIS A 60 -0.84 18.38 -6.22
N ALA A 61 -0.64 19.41 -7.02
CA ALA A 61 -1.67 19.82 -7.98
C ALA A 61 -1.91 18.75 -9.06
N THR A 62 -0.85 18.15 -9.60
CA THR A 62 -0.90 17.26 -10.77
C THR A 62 0.01 16.04 -10.65
N ASP A 63 1.26 16.28 -10.28
CA ASP A 63 2.30 15.26 -10.35
C ASP A 63 2.16 14.23 -9.22
N THR A 64 2.45 12.98 -9.54
CA THR A 64 2.36 11.85 -8.60
C THR A 64 3.69 11.47 -7.97
N ILE A 65 4.80 12.07 -8.43
CA ILE A 65 6.12 12.04 -7.80
C ILE A 65 6.67 13.46 -7.85
N VAL A 66 7.04 14.01 -6.69
CA VAL A 66 7.60 15.37 -6.58
C VAL A 66 9.04 15.30 -6.10
N GLU A 67 9.91 16.07 -6.76
CA GLU A 67 11.31 16.25 -6.37
C GLU A 67 11.43 17.46 -5.44
N LEU A 68 11.89 17.23 -4.22
CA LEU A 68 12.28 18.27 -3.27
C LEU A 68 13.80 18.22 -3.09
N GLY A 69 14.51 18.91 -3.97
CA GLY A 69 15.97 18.79 -4.06
C GLY A 69 16.36 17.41 -4.60
N GLU A 70 17.01 16.59 -3.76
CA GLU A 70 17.37 15.19 -4.08
C GLU A 70 16.37 14.18 -3.49
N THR A 71 15.33 14.65 -2.79
CA THR A 71 14.32 13.82 -2.15
C THR A 71 13.14 13.61 -3.09
N ARG A 72 12.79 12.36 -3.37
CA ARG A 72 11.57 11.99 -4.11
C ARG A 72 10.43 11.75 -3.14
N ILE A 73 9.29 12.38 -3.38
CA ILE A 73 8.09 12.24 -2.55
C ILE A 73 6.96 11.64 -3.39
N PRO A 74 6.46 10.44 -3.07
CA PRO A 74 5.30 9.89 -3.74
C PRO A 74 4.05 10.67 -3.32
N ILE A 75 3.25 11.11 -4.30
CA ILE A 75 2.04 11.88 -4.07
C ILE A 75 0.83 10.97 -4.25
N VAL A 76 0.07 10.81 -3.16
CA VAL A 76 -1.11 9.94 -3.10
C VAL A 76 -2.42 10.71 -3.21
N PHE A 77 -2.36 12.05 -3.16
CA PHE A 77 -3.51 12.91 -3.38
C PHE A 77 -3.18 14.02 -4.38
N THR A 78 -3.81 14.00 -5.55
CA THR A 78 -3.72 15.09 -6.53
C THR A 78 -5.00 15.92 -6.55
N GLN A 79 -4.87 17.22 -6.79
CA GLN A 79 -6.03 18.12 -6.94
C GLN A 79 -6.66 18.01 -8.33
N ASN A 80 -5.84 17.75 -9.34
CA ASN A 80 -6.29 17.44 -10.69
C ASN A 80 -6.33 15.93 -10.92
N ARG A 81 -7.15 15.53 -11.89
CA ARG A 81 -7.36 14.13 -12.26
C ARG A 81 -6.03 13.48 -12.65
N PRO A 82 -5.59 12.42 -11.95
CA PRO A 82 -4.41 11.67 -12.34
C PRO A 82 -4.73 10.75 -13.52
N THR A 83 -3.70 10.38 -14.26
CA THR A 83 -3.82 9.42 -15.36
C THR A 83 -3.99 8.01 -14.79
N TYR A 84 -5.10 7.36 -15.13
CA TYR A 84 -5.41 5.98 -14.75
C TYR A 84 -5.90 5.19 -15.98
N PRO A 85 -5.39 3.96 -16.24
CA PRO A 85 -4.27 3.32 -15.53
C PRO A 85 -2.95 4.08 -15.75
N ALA A 86 -1.94 3.76 -14.94
CA ALA A 86 -0.62 4.35 -15.03
C ALA A 86 0.07 4.01 -16.36
N VAL A 87 0.69 5.01 -16.99
CA VAL A 87 1.35 4.87 -18.32
C VAL A 87 2.72 5.59 -18.37
N GLY A 88 3.32 5.86 -17.22
CA GLY A 88 4.65 6.50 -17.14
C GLY A 88 4.71 8.01 -17.38
N THR A 89 3.58 8.72 -17.31
CA THR A 89 3.59 10.19 -17.24
C THR A 89 3.77 10.69 -15.81
N PRO A 90 4.21 11.95 -15.60
CA PRO A 90 4.25 12.56 -14.28
C PRO A 90 2.90 12.59 -13.54
N THR A 91 1.79 12.42 -14.25
CA THR A 91 0.42 12.40 -13.68
C THR A 91 -0.13 10.99 -13.48
N SER A 92 0.60 9.94 -13.88
CA SER A 92 0.17 8.54 -13.74
C SER A 92 -0.01 8.20 -12.26
N THR A 93 -1.15 7.59 -11.88
CA THR A 93 -1.34 7.10 -10.52
C THR A 93 -0.25 6.12 -10.10
N LEU A 94 0.10 6.08 -8.82
CA LEU A 94 1.01 5.08 -8.27
C LEU A 94 0.26 3.77 -7.95
N ALA A 95 0.99 2.76 -7.49
CA ALA A 95 0.47 1.44 -7.13
C ALA A 95 -0.74 1.46 -6.17
N GLY A 96 -0.78 2.42 -5.25
CA GLY A 96 -1.90 2.59 -4.31
C GLY A 96 -3.17 3.15 -4.95
N GLY A 97 -3.08 3.76 -6.14
CA GLY A 97 -4.12 4.64 -6.66
C GLY A 97 -3.95 6.08 -6.14
N ASN A 98 -5.03 6.86 -6.12
CA ASN A 98 -4.98 8.26 -5.70
C ASN A 98 -6.28 8.71 -5.02
N PHE A 99 -6.19 9.49 -3.95
CA PHE A 99 -7.35 9.99 -3.23
C PHE A 99 -8.16 11.07 -4.00
N TYR A 100 -7.70 11.49 -5.18
CA TYR A 100 -8.48 12.32 -6.10
C TYR A 100 -9.89 11.77 -6.31
N TRP A 101 -10.02 10.44 -6.48
CA TRP A 101 -11.30 9.81 -6.83
C TRP A 101 -12.34 9.94 -5.71
N VAL A 102 -11.92 9.84 -4.44
CA VAL A 102 -12.81 10.06 -3.30
C VAL A 102 -13.03 11.55 -3.00
N SER A 103 -11.99 12.38 -3.06
CA SER A 103 -12.02 13.78 -2.61
C SER A 103 -12.57 14.75 -3.66
N GLN A 104 -12.19 14.58 -4.93
CA GLN A 104 -12.46 15.57 -6.00
C GLN A 104 -13.55 15.11 -6.97
N GLU A 105 -13.55 13.83 -7.35
CA GLU A 105 -14.62 13.25 -8.19
C GLU A 105 -15.88 12.93 -7.37
N GLY A 106 -15.73 12.79 -6.05
CA GLY A 106 -16.79 13.03 -5.08
C GLY A 106 -17.69 11.83 -4.79
N GLY A 107 -17.11 10.64 -4.61
CA GLY A 107 -17.87 9.49 -4.13
C GLY A 107 -17.11 8.64 -3.13
N ASP A 108 -17.76 8.38 -1.99
CA ASP A 108 -17.29 7.49 -0.94
C ASP A 108 -17.00 6.06 -1.46
N ALA A 109 -17.63 5.66 -2.57
CA ALA A 109 -17.41 4.37 -3.21
C ALA A 109 -16.08 4.23 -3.97
N TYR A 110 -15.29 5.29 -4.13
CA TYR A 110 -14.10 5.30 -5.01
C TYR A 110 -12.76 5.23 -4.28
N GLY A 111 -12.74 5.20 -2.96
CA GLY A 111 -11.51 5.20 -2.16
C GLY A 111 -11.76 5.10 -0.68
N HIS A 112 -10.70 4.98 0.12
CA HIS A 112 -10.82 5.16 1.56
C HIS A 112 -10.90 6.65 1.90
N ASN A 113 -11.89 7.04 2.68
CA ASN A 113 -12.03 8.40 3.20
C ASN A 113 -10.99 8.66 4.31
N VAL A 114 -10.10 9.64 4.13
CA VAL A 114 -8.92 9.86 4.99
C VAL A 114 -8.88 11.28 5.54
N TYR A 115 -8.52 11.41 6.82
CA TYR A 115 -8.45 12.68 7.51
C TYR A 115 -7.47 13.64 6.83
N GLY A 116 -7.92 14.89 6.64
CA GLY A 116 -7.17 15.91 5.90
C GLY A 116 -7.34 15.84 4.37
N ILE A 117 -8.01 14.81 3.83
CA ILE A 117 -8.27 14.66 2.40
C ILE A 117 -9.77 14.69 2.08
N SER A 118 -10.58 13.99 2.86
CA SER A 118 -12.04 13.92 2.71
C SER A 118 -12.74 13.87 4.08
N GLY A 119 -14.06 14.06 4.09
CA GLY A 119 -14.90 13.79 5.26
C GLY A 119 -15.16 12.29 5.43
N GLU A 120 -15.82 11.90 6.54
CA GLU A 120 -16.28 10.52 6.77
C GLU A 120 -17.20 10.03 5.64
N ASP A 121 -17.16 8.72 5.38
CA ASP A 121 -18.06 8.06 4.43
C ASP A 121 -19.51 8.19 4.92
N GLY A 122 -20.39 8.70 4.05
CA GLY A 122 -21.79 8.94 4.37
C GLY A 122 -22.66 7.68 4.39
N THR A 123 -22.15 6.56 3.89
CA THR A 123 -22.83 5.26 3.76
C THR A 123 -22.23 4.21 4.68
N LEU A 124 -20.91 4.01 4.65
CA LEU A 124 -20.19 3.03 5.45
C LEU A 124 -19.62 3.68 6.71
N THR A 125 -20.36 3.57 7.82
CA THR A 125 -19.92 4.10 9.12
C THR A 125 -18.86 3.24 9.81
N THR A 126 -18.48 2.11 9.20
CA THR A 126 -17.48 1.16 9.67
C THR A 126 -16.87 0.42 8.50
N ALA A 127 -15.64 -0.06 8.66
CA ALA A 127 -15.01 -0.98 7.73
C ALA A 127 -15.94 -2.18 7.44
N PRO A 128 -16.35 -2.38 6.17
CA PRO A 128 -17.19 -3.51 5.82
C PRO A 128 -16.45 -4.81 6.15
N GLY A 129 -17.20 -5.80 6.64
CA GLY A 129 -16.60 -7.06 7.05
C GLY A 129 -15.78 -6.99 8.35
N THR A 130 -15.89 -5.92 9.15
CA THR A 130 -15.21 -5.88 10.45
C THR A 130 -15.56 -7.09 11.33
N SER A 131 -14.52 -7.68 11.93
CA SER A 131 -14.61 -8.85 12.80
C SER A 131 -14.98 -8.49 14.25
N LEU A 132 -14.88 -7.20 14.60
CA LEU A 132 -15.14 -6.64 15.92
C LEU A 132 -16.64 -6.36 16.14
N GLY A 133 -17.45 -7.43 16.14
CA GLY A 133 -18.82 -7.46 16.66
C GLY A 133 -19.94 -6.93 15.73
N ALA A 134 -21.00 -7.73 15.58
CA ALA A 134 -22.21 -7.44 14.78
C ALA A 134 -23.18 -6.43 15.45
N SER A 135 -22.72 -5.63 16.40
CA SER A 135 -23.55 -4.69 17.16
C SER A 135 -22.91 -3.29 17.18
N GLY A 136 -22.78 -2.69 15.99
CA GLY A 136 -22.31 -1.31 15.82
C GLY A 136 -20.82 -1.16 16.10
N GLY A 137 -20.10 -0.56 15.17
CA GLY A 137 -18.67 -0.39 15.25
C GLY A 137 -18.17 0.19 16.57
N GLY A 138 -16.93 -0.16 16.90
CA GLY A 138 -16.10 0.75 17.67
C GLY A 138 -16.59 1.05 19.08
N ALA A 139 -16.68 0.05 19.94
CA ALA A 139 -16.67 0.33 21.37
C ALA A 139 -15.20 0.39 21.86
N GLY A 140 -14.77 1.58 22.31
CA GLY A 140 -13.45 1.80 22.92
C GLY A 140 -12.37 2.24 21.93
N GLU A 141 -11.12 1.95 22.27
CA GLU A 141 -9.92 2.43 21.55
C GLU A 141 -9.78 1.92 20.10
N CYS A 142 -10.54 0.89 19.71
CA CYS A 142 -10.55 0.34 18.34
C CYS A 142 -11.54 1.04 17.40
N ALA A 143 -12.40 1.94 17.90
CA ALA A 143 -13.39 2.65 17.09
C ALA A 143 -12.72 3.47 15.99
N ASP A 144 -11.66 4.19 16.32
CA ASP A 144 -11.03 5.12 15.38
C ASP A 144 -10.23 4.41 14.27
N CYS A 145 -10.04 3.09 14.35
CA CYS A 145 -9.46 2.29 13.28
C CYS A 145 -10.51 1.55 12.45
N HIS A 146 -11.59 1.07 13.08
CA HIS A 146 -12.61 0.26 12.40
C HIS A 146 -13.89 1.03 12.03
N ALA A 147 -14.07 2.25 12.54
CA ALA A 147 -15.18 3.13 12.19
C ALA A 147 -14.82 4.01 10.99
N THR A 148 -13.69 4.73 11.05
CA THR A 148 -13.31 5.69 10.01
C THR A 148 -11.83 6.02 10.00
N LEU A 149 -11.25 6.21 8.80
CA LEU A 149 -9.92 6.82 8.62
C LEU A 149 -9.99 8.35 8.49
N ALA A 150 -11.19 8.94 8.52
CA ALA A 150 -11.42 10.37 8.36
C ALA A 150 -11.47 11.16 9.69
N SER A 151 -10.98 10.59 10.78
CA SER A 151 -10.96 11.23 12.10
C SER A 151 -9.61 11.87 12.43
N ASN A 152 -9.64 12.96 13.21
CA ASN A 152 -8.43 13.63 13.73
C ASN A 152 -7.88 12.91 14.99
N ASN A 153 -7.57 11.62 14.88
CA ASN A 153 -6.98 10.82 15.95
C ASN A 153 -5.57 10.33 15.50
N PRO A 154 -4.54 10.34 16.37
CA PRO A 154 -3.24 9.70 16.14
C PRO A 154 -3.22 8.31 15.49
N ILE A 155 -4.27 7.49 15.68
CA ILE A 155 -4.39 6.12 15.12
C ILE A 155 -5.29 6.02 13.88
N SER A 156 -5.69 7.16 13.30
CA SER A 156 -6.55 7.28 12.12
C SER A 156 -5.81 8.04 11.00
N GLY A 157 -6.49 8.45 9.94
CA GLY A 157 -5.84 9.13 8.82
C GLY A 157 -4.75 8.29 8.15
N CYS A 158 -3.65 8.93 7.75
CA CYS A 158 -2.51 8.22 7.16
C CYS A 158 -1.85 7.24 8.15
N THR A 159 -1.82 7.57 9.44
CA THR A 159 -1.18 6.73 10.48
C THR A 159 -2.04 5.55 10.92
N GLY A 160 -3.28 5.47 10.45
CA GLY A 160 -4.10 4.27 10.52
C GLY A 160 -3.53 3.10 9.71
N CYS A 161 -2.77 3.38 8.64
CA CYS A 161 -2.15 2.36 7.78
C CYS A 161 -0.62 2.42 7.76
N HIS A 162 -0.03 3.61 7.92
CA HIS A 162 1.41 3.82 7.84
C HIS A 162 2.01 4.10 9.21
N VAL A 163 2.93 3.27 9.67
CA VAL A 163 3.71 3.49 10.89
C VAL A 163 4.94 4.33 10.55
N PRO A 164 5.02 5.63 10.91
CA PRO A 164 6.03 6.51 10.33
C PRO A 164 7.48 6.08 10.63
N HIS A 165 8.15 5.52 9.62
CA HIS A 165 9.53 5.06 9.69
C HIS A 165 10.38 5.59 8.53
N HIS A 166 10.16 6.84 8.10
CA HIS A 166 10.80 7.44 6.92
C HIS A 166 12.35 7.39 6.91
N HIS A 167 13.02 7.19 8.05
CA HIS A 167 14.48 7.05 8.13
C HIS A 167 14.96 5.58 8.15
N ALA A 168 14.04 4.61 8.14
CA ALA A 168 14.39 3.21 8.08
C ALA A 168 15.12 2.87 6.78
N ASN A 169 15.93 1.82 6.82
CA ASN A 169 16.74 1.43 5.68
C ASN A 169 15.99 0.42 4.82
N ASP A 170 15.30 0.92 3.81
CA ASP A 170 14.57 0.15 2.81
C ASP A 170 15.41 -0.14 1.54
N SER A 171 16.73 0.01 1.60
CA SER A 171 17.60 -0.19 0.42
C SER A 171 17.72 -1.63 -0.06
N ALA A 172 17.26 -2.59 0.75
CA ALA A 172 17.24 -4.00 0.37
C ALA A 172 16.13 -4.25 -0.64
N ASP A 173 16.32 -5.21 -1.54
CA ASP A 173 15.26 -5.58 -2.49
C ASP A 173 13.98 -6.01 -1.76
N VAL A 174 14.13 -6.79 -0.68
CA VAL A 174 13.03 -7.15 0.22
C VAL A 174 13.06 -6.22 1.42
N VAL A 175 11.99 -5.46 1.60
CA VAL A 175 11.78 -4.57 2.75
C VAL A 175 10.90 -5.30 3.76
N ASP A 176 11.50 -5.66 4.88
CA ASP A 176 10.87 -6.29 6.04
C ASP A 176 10.96 -5.36 7.27
N GLY A 177 10.77 -5.88 8.49
CA GLY A 177 10.87 -5.10 9.71
C GLY A 177 12.21 -4.39 9.92
N ALA A 178 13.33 -4.91 9.40
CA ALA A 178 14.63 -4.22 9.48
C ALA A 178 14.65 -2.94 8.61
N GLY A 179 13.87 -2.93 7.53
CA GLY A 179 13.65 -1.78 6.66
C GLY A 179 12.44 -0.93 7.01
N GLY A 180 11.81 -1.16 8.17
CA GLY A 180 10.64 -0.40 8.61
C GLY A 180 9.32 -0.85 7.96
N TRP A 181 9.29 -2.06 7.40
CA TRP A 181 8.16 -2.65 6.66
C TRP A 181 7.90 -1.99 5.30
N TYR A 182 7.43 -2.78 4.35
CA TYR A 182 7.12 -2.32 3.00
C TYR A 182 6.13 -1.15 3.04
N ARG A 183 6.57 0.02 2.55
CA ARG A 183 5.82 1.30 2.59
C ARG A 183 5.34 1.70 3.99
N PHE A 184 6.07 1.25 5.00
CA PHE A 184 5.76 1.45 6.40
C PHE A 184 4.37 0.91 6.79
N LEU A 185 3.87 -0.10 6.06
CA LEU A 185 2.61 -0.77 6.36
C LEU A 185 2.85 -1.72 7.53
N GLY A 186 2.56 -1.26 8.74
CA GLY A 186 2.86 -1.97 9.97
C GLY A 186 1.71 -1.92 10.96
N GLU A 187 1.86 -2.69 12.04
CA GLU A 187 1.00 -2.55 13.21
C GLU A 187 1.21 -1.18 13.86
N ASN A 188 0.13 -0.41 13.97
CA ASN A 188 0.11 0.78 14.81
C ASN A 188 -0.31 0.39 16.24
N GLU A 189 -0.16 1.31 17.20
CA GLU A 189 -0.50 1.03 18.61
C GLU A 189 -1.96 0.56 18.80
N ALA A 190 -2.87 0.93 17.90
CA ALA A 190 -4.26 0.49 17.92
C ALA A 190 -4.48 -0.95 17.41
N MET A 191 -3.49 -1.53 16.74
CA MET A 191 -3.48 -2.91 16.23
C MET A 191 -2.82 -3.92 17.19
N VAL A 192 -2.91 -3.69 18.51
CA VAL A 192 -2.47 -4.58 19.61
C VAL A 192 -1.10 -4.25 20.25
N GLY A 193 -0.71 -2.97 20.22
CA GLY A 193 0.07 -2.38 21.32
C GLY A 193 1.61 -2.51 21.29
N ASP A 194 2.20 -3.01 20.21
CA ASP A 194 3.65 -2.91 19.98
C ASP A 194 3.93 -2.39 18.55
N SER A 195 3.89 -1.08 18.41
CA SER A 195 4.02 -0.41 17.11
C SER A 195 5.34 -0.78 16.43
N GLY A 196 5.25 -1.26 15.18
CA GLY A 196 6.41 -1.62 14.38
C GLY A 196 6.95 -3.04 14.60
N THR A 197 6.31 -3.87 15.42
CA THR A 197 6.73 -5.27 15.64
C THR A 197 6.36 -6.20 14.49
N TYR A 198 5.24 -5.94 13.82
CA TYR A 198 4.83 -6.67 12.62
C TYR A 198 4.41 -5.69 11.53
N GLY A 199 4.52 -6.12 10.28
CA GLY A 199 4.10 -5.36 9.12
C GLY A 199 4.20 -6.14 7.84
N VAL A 200 3.88 -5.48 6.74
CA VAL A 200 3.92 -6.08 5.41
C VAL A 200 5.37 -6.17 4.96
N THR A 201 5.73 -7.32 4.42
CA THR A 201 7.00 -7.52 3.72
C THR A 201 6.76 -7.45 2.20
N GLY A 202 7.67 -6.81 1.46
CA GLY A 202 7.45 -6.52 0.04
C GLY A 202 8.70 -6.06 -0.69
N ILE A 203 8.58 -5.89 -2.00
CA ILE A 203 9.60 -5.32 -2.89
C ILE A 203 9.00 -4.09 -3.56
N GLU A 204 9.68 -2.96 -3.42
CA GLU A 204 9.27 -1.70 -4.05
C GLU A 204 9.84 -1.55 -5.47
N ASP A 205 8.97 -1.10 -6.37
CA ASP A 205 9.36 -0.60 -7.68
C ASP A 205 9.90 0.84 -7.57
N GLU A 206 10.92 1.16 -8.36
CA GLU A 206 11.70 2.39 -8.25
C GLU A 206 10.88 3.68 -8.49
N ASP A 207 9.77 3.59 -9.23
CA ASP A 207 8.85 4.71 -9.46
C ASP A 207 7.46 4.49 -8.85
N TRP A 208 7.35 3.59 -7.88
CA TRP A 208 6.09 3.25 -7.21
C TRP A 208 4.99 2.81 -8.20
N GLU A 209 5.35 2.14 -9.29
CA GLU A 209 4.46 1.82 -10.42
C GLU A 209 3.85 3.04 -11.11
N GLN A 210 4.61 4.12 -11.29
CA GLN A 210 4.21 5.23 -12.17
C GLN A 210 4.24 4.79 -13.64
N ASN A 211 5.10 3.81 -14.00
CA ASN A 211 5.15 3.18 -15.33
C ASN A 211 5.16 1.64 -15.28
N PRO A 212 4.06 1.00 -14.81
CA PRO A 212 4.11 -0.42 -14.51
C PRO A 212 4.09 -1.29 -15.78
N THR A 213 4.93 -2.33 -15.77
CA THR A 213 4.97 -3.39 -16.79
C THR A 213 5.11 -4.76 -16.11
N SER A 214 5.11 -5.85 -16.87
CA SER A 214 5.38 -7.17 -16.30
C SER A 214 6.77 -7.28 -15.67
N THR A 215 7.74 -6.44 -16.04
CA THR A 215 9.10 -6.45 -15.45
C THR A 215 9.41 -5.18 -14.66
N GLN A 216 8.40 -4.37 -14.35
CA GLN A 216 8.55 -3.13 -13.58
C GLN A 216 7.29 -2.99 -12.73
N HIS A 217 7.33 -3.53 -11.52
CA HIS A 217 6.18 -3.56 -10.61
C HIS A 217 6.62 -3.89 -9.18
N ASN A 218 5.76 -3.56 -8.21
CA ASN A 218 5.97 -4.00 -6.84
C ASN A 218 5.69 -5.50 -6.73
N THR A 219 6.36 -6.16 -5.78
CA THR A 219 6.06 -7.55 -5.43
C THR A 219 5.61 -7.62 -3.97
N TYR A 220 4.48 -8.29 -3.74
CA TYR A 220 3.82 -8.31 -2.44
C TYR A 220 3.97 -9.69 -1.79
N MET A 221 4.29 -9.74 -0.50
CA MET A 221 4.23 -10.98 0.25
C MET A 221 2.77 -11.46 0.34
N GLY A 222 2.55 -12.73 0.03
CA GLY A 222 1.29 -13.44 0.15
C GLY A 222 1.42 -14.61 1.10
N THR A 223 0.29 -15.09 1.59
CA THR A 223 0.22 -16.30 2.41
C THR A 223 -0.87 -17.22 1.88
N THR A 224 -0.79 -18.49 2.25
CA THR A 224 -1.88 -19.46 2.09
C THR A 224 -2.37 -19.96 3.45
N GLU A 225 -1.81 -19.42 4.53
CA GLU A 225 -2.22 -19.73 5.88
C GLU A 225 -3.63 -19.18 6.10
N VAL A 226 -4.55 -20.06 6.49
CA VAL A 226 -5.87 -19.63 6.94
C VAL A 226 -5.70 -19.15 8.38
N TYR A 227 -5.72 -17.83 8.56
CA TYR A 227 -5.61 -17.23 9.89
C TYR A 227 -6.97 -17.04 10.55
N GLU A 228 -7.03 -17.30 11.86
CA GLU A 228 -8.26 -17.20 12.66
C GLU A 228 -8.75 -15.74 12.76
N LYS A 229 -10.07 -15.57 12.99
CA LYS A 229 -10.70 -14.29 13.35
C LYS A 229 -10.26 -13.87 14.76
N SER A 230 -9.03 -13.40 14.91
CA SER A 230 -8.42 -13.07 16.20
C SER A 230 -7.63 -11.78 16.13
N VAL A 231 -7.83 -10.93 17.15
CA VAL A 231 -7.03 -9.72 17.37
C VAL A 231 -5.61 -10.03 17.84
N ASN A 232 -5.35 -11.22 18.40
CA ASN A 232 -4.07 -11.55 19.04
C ASN A 232 -3.03 -12.20 18.11
N SER A 233 -3.36 -12.38 16.83
CA SER A 233 -2.53 -13.06 15.82
C SER A 233 -2.39 -12.26 14.53
N TYR A 234 -2.53 -10.94 14.63
CA TYR A 234 -2.43 -10.04 13.50
C TYR A 234 -1.00 -10.05 12.91
N MET A 235 -0.89 -9.87 11.59
CA MET A 235 0.36 -9.76 10.80
C MET A 235 1.47 -10.82 10.93
N ARG A 236 1.23 -11.99 11.53
CA ARG A 236 2.25 -13.08 11.65
C ARG A 236 2.84 -13.57 10.32
N THR A 237 2.10 -13.42 9.22
CA THR A 237 2.52 -13.87 7.89
C THR A 237 3.17 -12.77 7.07
N GLU A 238 3.20 -11.54 7.59
CA GLU A 238 3.76 -10.35 6.95
C GLU A 238 3.17 -10.09 5.54
N SER A 239 1.98 -10.62 5.27
CA SER A 239 1.36 -10.60 3.96
C SER A 239 0.43 -9.41 3.77
N MET A 240 0.29 -8.97 2.51
CA MET A 240 -0.60 -7.86 2.15
C MET A 240 -2.06 -8.18 2.47
N GLY A 241 -2.50 -9.42 2.24
CA GLY A 241 -3.87 -9.84 2.53
C GLY A 241 -4.18 -9.81 4.03
N GLN A 242 -3.25 -10.28 4.87
CA GLN A 242 -3.41 -10.21 6.34
C GLN A 242 -3.52 -8.77 6.83
N PHE A 243 -2.77 -7.84 6.22
CA PHE A 243 -2.88 -6.42 6.54
C PHE A 243 -4.29 -5.88 6.26
N CYS A 244 -4.84 -6.20 5.08
CA CYS A 244 -6.21 -5.82 4.73
C CYS A 244 -7.23 -6.44 5.71
N ALA A 245 -7.04 -7.72 6.06
CA ALA A 245 -7.91 -8.45 6.96
C ALA A 245 -7.91 -7.92 8.40
N GLY A 246 -6.90 -7.13 8.78
CA GLY A 246 -6.85 -6.44 10.07
C GLY A 246 -8.10 -5.62 10.32
N CYS A 247 -8.54 -4.85 9.32
CA CYS A 247 -9.76 -4.06 9.41
C CYS A 247 -10.98 -4.81 8.83
N HIS A 248 -10.77 -5.67 7.83
CA HIS A 248 -11.79 -6.29 6.99
C HIS A 248 -11.96 -7.81 7.22
N GLY A 249 -11.77 -8.29 8.45
CA GLY A 249 -11.56 -9.72 8.74
C GLY A 249 -12.60 -10.72 8.22
N ASN A 250 -13.87 -10.33 8.03
CA ASN A 250 -14.91 -11.23 7.49
C ASN A 250 -14.82 -11.46 5.98
N PHE A 251 -14.09 -10.63 5.24
CA PHE A 251 -13.84 -10.86 3.82
C PHE A 251 -12.72 -11.87 3.58
N HIS A 252 -11.96 -12.21 4.63
CA HIS A 252 -10.83 -13.12 4.56
C HIS A 252 -11.13 -14.53 5.10
N HIS A 253 -12.10 -14.68 6.02
CA HIS A 253 -12.46 -15.97 6.63
C HIS A 253 -13.49 -16.76 5.82
N ASP A 254 -13.57 -18.09 6.06
CA ASP A 254 -14.56 -19.06 5.55
C ASP A 254 -15.06 -18.72 4.16
N MET A 255 -14.19 -18.92 3.17
CA MET A 255 -14.53 -18.69 1.77
C MET A 255 -15.50 -19.75 1.23
N ASN A 256 -15.77 -20.79 2.02
CA ASN A 256 -16.82 -21.80 1.86
C ASN A 256 -17.40 -22.16 3.24
N GLU A 257 -18.50 -22.93 3.27
CA GLU A 257 -19.21 -23.29 4.53
C GLU A 257 -18.42 -24.27 5.44
N ASP A 258 -17.38 -24.94 4.91
CA ASP A 258 -16.81 -26.16 5.52
C ASP A 258 -15.33 -26.04 5.93
N GLN A 259 -14.66 -24.89 5.72
CA GLN A 259 -13.20 -24.68 5.62
C GLN A 259 -12.27 -25.76 6.26
N ALA A 260 -12.21 -26.92 5.60
CA ALA A 260 -11.15 -27.92 5.61
C ALA A 260 -10.92 -28.34 4.14
N GLY A 261 -9.92 -27.72 3.50
CA GLY A 261 -9.71 -27.80 2.05
C GLY A 261 -10.53 -26.76 1.28
N LEU A 262 -9.87 -26.04 0.37
CA LEU A 262 -10.48 -25.04 -0.52
C LEU A 262 -11.32 -25.71 -1.63
N THR A 263 -12.34 -26.47 -1.23
CA THR A 263 -13.21 -27.23 -2.13
C THR A 263 -14.67 -26.82 -1.95
N GLY A 264 -15.49 -26.96 -2.99
CA GLY A 264 -16.93 -26.66 -2.93
C GLY A 264 -17.30 -25.28 -3.50
N ALA A 265 -18.55 -24.88 -3.26
CA ALA A 265 -19.07 -23.59 -3.69
C ALA A 265 -18.50 -22.49 -2.80
N TRP A 266 -17.88 -21.51 -3.43
CA TRP A 266 -17.36 -20.34 -2.76
C TRP A 266 -18.51 -19.39 -2.42
N ILE A 267 -18.57 -18.94 -1.17
CA ILE A 267 -19.55 -17.93 -0.74
C ILE A 267 -19.04 -16.50 -0.94
N ARG A 268 -17.75 -16.34 -1.26
CA ARG A 268 -17.04 -15.08 -1.57
C ARG A 268 -15.92 -15.34 -2.58
N HIS A 269 -15.45 -14.32 -3.30
CA HIS A 269 -14.27 -14.50 -4.15
C HIS A 269 -13.05 -14.89 -3.30
N PRO A 270 -12.26 -15.89 -3.71
CA PRO A 270 -11.09 -16.31 -2.95
C PRO A 270 -10.06 -15.17 -2.76
N SER A 271 -9.49 -15.07 -1.56
CA SER A 271 -8.36 -14.21 -1.19
C SER A 271 -7.36 -14.98 -0.33
N ASP A 272 -6.08 -14.67 -0.47
CA ASP A 272 -4.95 -15.40 0.10
C ASP A 272 -5.02 -16.91 -0.19
N VAL A 273 -5.41 -17.23 -1.43
CA VAL A 273 -5.40 -18.59 -1.97
C VAL A 273 -4.43 -18.71 -3.13
N VAL A 274 -3.87 -19.90 -3.27
CA VAL A 274 -3.05 -20.24 -4.44
C VAL A 274 -3.89 -20.11 -5.71
N LEU A 275 -3.39 -19.36 -6.69
CA LEU A 275 -3.86 -19.36 -8.06
C LEU A 275 -3.71 -20.78 -8.62
N PRO A 276 -4.78 -21.50 -8.97
CA PRO A 276 -4.67 -22.91 -9.38
C PRO A 276 -3.82 -23.11 -10.64
N ASP A 277 -3.11 -24.23 -10.73
CA ASP A 277 -2.35 -24.64 -11.93
C ASP A 277 -3.20 -25.41 -12.96
N THR A 278 -4.52 -25.33 -12.84
CA THR A 278 -5.49 -26.03 -13.68
C THR A 278 -6.58 -25.08 -14.17
N GLY A 279 -7.36 -25.52 -15.17
CA GLY A 279 -8.43 -24.71 -15.76
C GLY A 279 -7.90 -23.44 -16.42
N ASP A 280 -8.66 -22.35 -16.30
CA ASP A 280 -8.39 -21.03 -16.90
C ASP A 280 -7.16 -20.35 -16.28
N TYR A 281 -6.91 -20.60 -14.99
CA TYR A 281 -5.91 -19.94 -14.18
C TYR A 281 -4.47 -20.29 -14.61
N LYS A 282 -4.27 -21.49 -15.16
CA LYS A 282 -2.95 -21.99 -15.57
C LYS A 282 -2.32 -21.16 -16.70
N GLU A 283 -3.13 -20.43 -17.46
CA GLU A 283 -2.66 -19.60 -18.58
C GLU A 283 -2.12 -18.25 -18.09
N TYR A 284 -2.48 -17.82 -16.88
CA TYR A 284 -1.95 -16.59 -16.30
C TYR A 284 -0.51 -16.81 -15.81
N THR A 285 0.44 -16.62 -16.72
CA THR A 285 1.87 -16.94 -16.52
C THR A 285 2.79 -15.72 -16.65
N VAL A 286 2.25 -14.59 -17.12
CA VAL A 286 2.98 -13.33 -17.28
C VAL A 286 2.36 -12.28 -16.38
N TYR A 287 3.15 -11.66 -15.50
CA TYR A 287 2.69 -10.71 -14.51
C TYR A 287 1.95 -9.53 -15.15
N ASN A 288 0.74 -9.26 -14.68
CA ASN A 288 -0.06 -8.11 -15.09
C ASN A 288 -0.24 -7.15 -13.90
N PRO A 289 0.36 -5.96 -13.92
CA PRO A 289 0.20 -4.98 -12.83
C PRO A 289 -1.24 -4.48 -12.59
N LEU A 290 -2.15 -4.66 -13.56
CA LEU A 290 -3.57 -4.38 -13.37
C LEU A 290 -4.33 -5.54 -12.71
N VAL A 291 -3.75 -6.73 -12.62
CA VAL A 291 -4.30 -7.90 -11.94
C VAL A 291 -3.18 -8.61 -11.15
N PRO A 292 -2.51 -7.93 -10.21
CA PRO A 292 -1.30 -8.46 -9.58
C PRO A 292 -1.60 -9.70 -8.75
N VAL A 293 -0.59 -10.57 -8.58
CA VAL A 293 -0.62 -11.67 -7.61
C VAL A 293 0.50 -11.48 -6.59
N ALA A 294 0.28 -12.00 -5.39
CA ALA A 294 1.29 -12.01 -4.34
C ALA A 294 2.17 -13.27 -4.45
N LYS A 295 3.37 -13.20 -3.87
CA LYS A 295 4.34 -14.30 -3.85
C LYS A 295 4.44 -14.87 -2.43
N THR A 296 4.53 -16.19 -2.30
CA THR A 296 4.78 -16.87 -1.02
C THR A 296 6.26 -16.79 -0.58
N SER A 297 7.14 -16.34 -1.47
CA SER A 297 8.53 -15.99 -1.17
C SER A 297 8.97 -14.86 -2.10
N LEU A 298 9.65 -13.85 -1.55
CA LEU A 298 10.13 -12.69 -2.30
C LEU A 298 11.56 -12.84 -2.82
N THR A 299 12.28 -13.89 -2.42
CA THR A 299 13.68 -14.10 -2.84
C THR A 299 13.77 -14.18 -4.37
N GLY A 300 14.52 -13.25 -4.98
CA GLY A 300 14.70 -13.19 -6.42
C GLY A 300 13.47 -12.74 -7.23
N GLN A 301 12.47 -12.13 -6.58
CA GLN A 301 11.22 -11.73 -7.23
C GLN A 301 11.17 -10.25 -7.66
N LYS A 302 12.26 -9.49 -7.50
CA LYS A 302 12.33 -8.11 -7.99
C LYS A 302 12.23 -8.10 -9.51
N ASN A 303 11.25 -7.36 -10.04
CA ASN A 303 11.01 -7.21 -11.48
C ASN A 303 10.74 -8.54 -12.23
N SER A 304 10.25 -9.56 -11.51
CA SER A 304 9.93 -10.87 -12.09
C SER A 304 8.65 -10.81 -12.91
N SER A 305 8.75 -11.01 -14.22
CA SER A 305 7.58 -11.10 -15.11
C SER A 305 6.80 -12.39 -15.01
N GLU A 306 7.21 -13.33 -14.18
CA GLU A 306 6.59 -14.63 -14.11
C GLU A 306 5.44 -14.64 -13.10
N VAL A 307 4.31 -15.20 -13.52
CA VAL A 307 3.28 -15.70 -12.61
C VAL A 307 3.39 -17.22 -12.61
N VAL A 308 3.36 -17.81 -11.42
CA VAL A 308 3.49 -19.26 -11.22
C VAL A 308 2.18 -19.81 -10.66
N PRO A 309 1.22 -20.19 -11.53
CA PRO A 309 0.07 -20.96 -11.10
C PRO A 309 0.50 -22.21 -10.31
N GLY A 310 -0.23 -22.52 -9.25
CA GLY A 310 0.12 -23.54 -8.26
C GLY A 310 1.02 -23.05 -7.12
N SER A 311 1.49 -21.80 -7.17
CA SER A 311 2.33 -21.20 -6.12
C SER A 311 1.93 -19.76 -5.76
N ASP A 312 1.71 -18.91 -6.76
CA ASP A 312 1.37 -17.51 -6.54
C ASP A 312 -0.04 -17.36 -5.97
N VAL A 313 -0.27 -16.27 -5.26
CA VAL A 313 -1.45 -16.09 -4.41
C VAL A 313 -2.32 -14.95 -4.95
N VAL A 314 -3.62 -15.23 -5.12
CA VAL A 314 -4.63 -14.20 -5.34
C VAL A 314 -4.91 -13.52 -4.00
N THR A 315 -4.83 -12.20 -3.94
CA THR A 315 -5.03 -11.42 -2.70
C THR A 315 -5.94 -10.23 -2.94
N CYS A 316 -6.30 -9.47 -1.91
CA CYS A 316 -7.23 -8.34 -2.00
C CYS A 316 -6.82 -7.32 -3.08
N ILE A 317 -5.52 -6.98 -3.11
CA ILE A 317 -4.99 -6.01 -4.07
C ILE A 317 -4.89 -6.56 -5.50
N SER A 318 -5.18 -7.83 -5.76
CA SER A 318 -5.33 -8.35 -7.13
C SER A 318 -6.45 -7.63 -7.89
N CYS A 319 -7.48 -7.17 -7.17
CA CYS A 319 -8.62 -6.47 -7.74
C CYS A 319 -8.74 -5.02 -7.25
N HIS A 320 -8.29 -4.72 -6.03
CA HIS A 320 -8.50 -3.41 -5.40
C HIS A 320 -7.24 -2.52 -5.41
N ARG A 321 -7.45 -1.19 -5.43
CA ARG A 321 -6.43 -0.16 -5.18
C ARG A 321 -6.60 0.41 -3.76
N PRO A 322 -5.59 0.35 -2.88
CA PRO A 322 -5.72 0.74 -1.48
C PRO A 322 -6.13 2.19 -1.21
N HIS A 323 -5.75 3.18 -2.03
CA HIS A 323 -6.12 4.59 -1.80
C HIS A 323 -7.41 4.97 -2.51
N GLY A 324 -7.55 4.54 -3.77
CA GLY A 324 -8.74 4.79 -4.58
C GLY A 324 -8.49 4.65 -6.08
N SER A 325 -9.57 4.50 -6.83
CA SER A 325 -9.57 4.31 -8.29
C SER A 325 -10.78 4.99 -8.93
N PRO A 326 -10.84 5.16 -10.27
CA PRO A 326 -12.03 5.70 -10.94
C PRO A 326 -13.23 4.75 -10.94
N TYR A 327 -13.12 3.58 -10.30
CA TYR A 327 -14.14 2.54 -10.33
C TYR A 327 -14.70 2.31 -8.92
N PRO A 328 -16.04 2.10 -8.79
CA PRO A 328 -16.63 1.78 -7.50
C PRO A 328 -15.97 0.58 -6.83
N ASP A 329 -16.07 0.53 -5.51
CA ASP A 329 -15.45 -0.48 -4.64
C ASP A 329 -13.92 -0.51 -4.79
N MET A 330 -13.32 0.60 -5.24
CA MET A 330 -11.88 0.76 -5.46
C MET A 330 -11.27 -0.27 -6.41
N LEU A 331 -12.06 -0.79 -7.36
CA LEU A 331 -11.60 -1.83 -8.28
C LEU A 331 -10.55 -1.28 -9.26
N ARG A 332 -9.72 -2.16 -9.81
CA ARG A 332 -8.69 -1.78 -10.79
C ARG A 332 -9.26 -1.54 -12.19
N TRP A 333 -10.47 -1.98 -12.47
CA TRP A 333 -11.18 -1.89 -13.75
C TRP A 333 -12.68 -1.67 -13.55
N ASP A 334 -13.37 -1.29 -14.63
CA ASP A 334 -14.83 -1.20 -14.64
C ASP A 334 -15.44 -2.59 -14.59
N TYR A 335 -15.97 -2.96 -13.42
CA TYR A 335 -16.61 -4.26 -13.21
C TYR A 335 -17.92 -4.40 -14.00
N ALA A 336 -18.65 -3.31 -14.25
CA ALA A 336 -19.90 -3.37 -15.02
C ALA A 336 -19.65 -3.76 -16.47
N ALA A 337 -18.44 -3.53 -16.98
CA ALA A 337 -17.99 -3.96 -18.31
C ALA A 337 -17.52 -5.44 -18.35
N MET A 338 -17.40 -6.12 -17.20
CA MET A 338 -17.00 -7.52 -17.12
C MET A 338 -18.20 -8.45 -17.33
N VAL A 339 -18.72 -8.48 -18.56
CA VAL A 339 -19.87 -9.30 -18.95
C VAL A 339 -19.39 -10.66 -19.44
N ALA A 340 -19.79 -11.73 -18.74
CA ALA A 340 -19.47 -13.09 -19.15
C ALA A 340 -20.13 -13.45 -20.50
N SER A 341 -19.44 -14.24 -21.32
CA SER A 341 -19.87 -14.67 -22.67
C SER A 341 -20.27 -13.52 -23.60
N ALA A 342 -19.64 -12.35 -23.45
CA ALA A 342 -19.84 -11.17 -24.29
C ALA A 342 -18.79 -11.03 -25.41
N GLY A 343 -17.84 -11.98 -25.50
CA GLY A 343 -16.71 -11.98 -26.41
C GLY A 343 -15.38 -11.63 -25.73
N SER A 344 -14.31 -11.57 -26.54
CA SER A 344 -12.88 -11.63 -26.20
C SER A 344 -12.32 -10.50 -25.29
N ASN A 345 -12.83 -10.36 -24.07
CA ASN A 345 -12.31 -9.42 -23.08
C ASN A 345 -11.24 -10.11 -22.23
N THR A 346 -9.97 -9.76 -22.46
CA THR A 346 -8.84 -10.34 -21.71
C THR A 346 -8.37 -9.46 -20.55
N SER A 347 -9.25 -8.64 -19.98
CA SER A 347 -8.92 -7.69 -18.91
C SER A 347 -9.66 -7.98 -17.61
N GLY A 348 -9.19 -7.40 -16.51
CA GLY A 348 -9.80 -7.55 -15.19
C GLY A 348 -9.90 -9.01 -14.75
N CYS A 349 -11.09 -9.45 -14.33
CA CYS A 349 -11.28 -10.81 -13.84
C CYS A 349 -11.03 -11.88 -14.91
N PHE A 350 -11.16 -11.57 -16.20
CA PHE A 350 -10.91 -12.50 -17.29
C PHE A 350 -9.43 -12.83 -17.52
N VAL A 351 -8.51 -12.09 -16.88
CA VAL A 351 -7.09 -12.49 -16.85
C VAL A 351 -6.92 -13.84 -16.15
N CYS A 352 -7.68 -14.09 -15.08
CA CYS A 352 -7.68 -15.36 -14.35
C CYS A 352 -8.82 -16.30 -14.80
N HIS A 353 -9.87 -15.76 -15.42
CA HIS A 353 -11.07 -16.48 -15.87
C HIS A 353 -11.22 -16.46 -17.39
N SER A 354 -10.16 -16.85 -18.09
CA SER A 354 -9.99 -16.73 -19.54
C SER A 354 -11.00 -17.52 -20.40
N SER A 355 -11.82 -18.40 -19.84
CA SER A 355 -12.91 -19.08 -20.56
C SER A 355 -14.29 -18.47 -20.31
N LYS A 356 -14.38 -17.43 -19.47
CA LYS A 356 -15.66 -16.85 -19.03
C LYS A 356 -16.11 -15.66 -19.87
N ASP A 357 -15.25 -15.13 -20.72
CA ASP A 357 -15.57 -14.04 -21.64
C ASP A 357 -16.20 -14.54 -22.96
N ASP A 358 -15.93 -15.79 -23.35
CA ASP A 358 -16.43 -16.45 -24.57
C ASP A 358 -17.84 -17.09 -24.49
#